data_AF-A0A366EEC0-F1
#
_entry.id   AF-A0A366EEC0-F1
#
_cell.length_a   1.000
_cell.length_b   1.000
_cell.length_c   1.000
_cell.angle_alpha   90.00
_cell.angle_beta   90.00
_cell.angle_gamma   90.00
#
_symmetry.space_group_name_H-M   'P 1'
#
loop_
_entity.id
_entity.type
_entity.pdbx_description
1 polymer ?
#
loop_
_entity_poly.entity_id
_entity_poly.type
_entity_poly.pdbx_seq_one_letter_code
_entity_poly.pdbx_strand_id
1 'polypeptide(L)'
;MSIRKERYTLTQSQKMMVFILSMSLYGLSNMITELVPEFQFGPIELSIEYFAFIPLTLCILFHPLYAAIGASLGEIIFGELMLGQFGGFGELEKFIAFSLAMYIAGILVRNPKSKGQVGVAAMTGVIIHQAISAMVDMMKVWVGVEEFEAVPGLAESVLAVEGFSFLNDVLFSGILFALLPTLYLVPRLYGKIEPLLGMKPRDNKMSYSIGAIVGPRLVAGGIVLAIAAFFFEYLSESGFNWEWEADFLAMFGDNFIWVSIAVAAITALFTVIWMRKRKNDQGQQERVS
;
A
#
# COMPACT_ATOMS: atom_id res chain seq x y z
N MET A 1 -20.14 38.85 -8.60
CA MET A 1 -19.07 38.16 -9.34
C MET A 1 -18.47 37.10 -8.41
N SER A 2 -18.90 35.84 -8.53
CA SER A 2 -18.43 34.76 -7.67
C SER A 2 -17.03 34.35 -8.13
N ILE A 3 -16.00 34.73 -7.37
CA ILE A 3 -14.63 34.25 -7.58
C ILE A 3 -14.64 32.79 -7.16
N ARG A 4 -15.04 31.89 -8.07
CA ARG A 4 -14.76 30.45 -7.93
C ARG A 4 -13.24 30.32 -7.98
N LYS A 5 -12.62 30.24 -6.81
CA LYS A 5 -11.21 29.88 -6.66
C LYS A 5 -10.98 28.59 -7.46
N GLU A 6 -10.27 28.68 -8.58
CA GLU A 6 -9.93 27.50 -9.38
C GLU A 6 -9.21 26.51 -8.46
N ARG A 7 -9.76 25.30 -8.33
CA ARG A 7 -9.12 24.25 -7.57
C ARG A 7 -7.81 23.94 -8.26
N TYR A 8 -6.71 23.91 -7.50
CA TYR A 8 -5.44 23.44 -8.04
C TYR A 8 -5.61 22.00 -8.52
N THR A 9 -5.56 21.81 -9.84
CA THR A 9 -5.66 20.50 -10.48
C THR A 9 -4.28 20.07 -10.96
N LEU A 10 -3.86 18.86 -10.58
CA LEU A 10 -2.61 18.28 -11.07
C LEU A 10 -2.69 18.00 -12.57
N THR A 11 -1.58 18.25 -13.27
CA THR A 11 -1.45 17.86 -14.68
C THR A 11 -1.41 16.34 -14.80
N GLN A 12 -1.67 15.81 -16.01
CA GLN A 12 -1.57 14.36 -16.24
C GLN A 12 -0.16 13.83 -15.96
N SER A 13 0.88 14.56 -16.37
CA SER A 13 2.27 14.20 -16.07
C SER A 13 2.54 14.13 -14.57
N GLN A 14 2.00 15.05 -13.77
CA GLN A 14 2.15 15.04 -12.31
C GLN A 14 1.46 13.84 -11.67
N LYS A 15 0.27 13.48 -12.15
CA LYS A 15 -0.45 12.28 -11.69
C LYS A 15 0.34 11.01 -12.00
N MET A 16 0.90 10.91 -13.22
CA MET A 16 1.76 9.80 -13.60
C MET A 16 3.03 9.74 -12.77
N MET A 17 3.66 10.88 -12.44
CA MET A 17 4.82 10.90 -11.56
C MET A 17 4.51 10.38 -10.16
N VAL A 18 3.37 10.78 -9.57
CA VAL A 18 2.93 10.26 -8.26
C VAL A 18 2.70 8.75 -8.33
N PHE A 19 2.03 8.29 -9.38
CA PHE A 19 1.77 6.88 -9.60
C PHE A 19 3.06 6.07 -9.70
N ILE A 20 3.99 6.46 -10.59
CA ILE A 20 5.27 5.77 -10.78
C ILE A 20 6.10 5.79 -9.50
N LEU A 21 6.19 6.94 -8.83
CA LEU A 21 6.93 7.05 -7.58
C LEU A 21 6.37 6.11 -6.50
N SER A 22 5.05 6.04 -6.36
CA SER A 22 4.40 5.16 -5.39
C SER A 22 4.60 3.69 -5.72
N MET A 23 4.42 3.34 -6.98
CA MET A 23 4.67 1.99 -7.50
C MET A 23 6.10 1.53 -7.23
N SER A 24 7.10 2.34 -7.59
CA SER A 24 8.50 1.96 -7.39
C SER A 24 8.89 1.90 -5.92
N LEU A 25 8.49 2.89 -5.10
CA LEU A 25 8.89 2.93 -3.69
C LEU A 25 8.27 1.79 -2.87
N TYR A 26 6.97 1.53 -3.07
CA TYR A 26 6.30 0.48 -2.31
C TYR A 26 6.66 -0.92 -2.83
N GLY A 27 6.73 -1.10 -4.15
CA GLY A 27 7.16 -2.37 -4.73
C GLY A 27 8.57 -2.78 -4.27
N LEU A 28 9.53 -1.85 -4.28
CA LEU A 28 10.87 -2.12 -3.74
C LEU A 28 10.88 -2.36 -2.24
N SER A 29 9.96 -1.74 -1.48
CA SER A 29 9.88 -2.00 -0.04
C SER A 29 9.34 -3.39 0.26
N ASN A 30 8.39 -3.89 -0.53
CA ASN A 30 7.87 -5.24 -0.36
C ASN A 30 8.95 -6.30 -0.62
N MET A 31 9.79 -6.11 -1.64
CA MET A 31 10.94 -7.00 -1.84
C MET A 31 11.89 -7.06 -0.64
N ILE A 32 11.94 -6.00 0.18
CA ILE A 32 12.75 -5.95 1.39
C ILE A 32 12.02 -6.59 2.56
N THR A 33 10.70 -6.41 2.70
CA THR A 33 9.93 -7.03 3.80
C THR A 33 9.88 -8.54 3.69
N GLU A 34 9.79 -9.08 2.48
CA GLU A 34 9.86 -10.53 2.20
C GLU A 34 11.15 -11.20 2.69
N LEU A 35 12.21 -10.42 2.90
CA LEU A 35 13.49 -10.89 3.42
C LEU A 35 13.60 -10.80 4.94
N VAL A 36 12.67 -10.12 5.59
CA VAL A 36 12.73 -9.94 7.04
C VAL A 36 12.18 -11.21 7.69
N PRO A 37 12.97 -11.88 8.56
CA PRO A 37 12.51 -13.08 9.22
C PRO A 37 11.36 -12.78 10.20
N GLU A 38 10.41 -13.71 10.27
CA GLU A 38 9.32 -13.67 11.23
C GLU A 38 9.79 -14.16 12.61
N PHE A 39 9.41 -13.44 13.67
CA PHE A 39 9.76 -13.80 15.04
C PHE A 39 8.54 -14.28 15.80
N GLN A 40 8.49 -15.56 16.14
CA GLN A 40 7.44 -16.13 16.98
C GLN A 40 7.80 -16.01 18.46
N PHE A 41 7.01 -15.27 19.23
CA PHE A 41 7.11 -15.18 20.68
C PHE A 41 5.86 -15.80 21.33
N GLY A 42 5.83 -17.13 21.41
CA GLY A 42 4.68 -17.85 21.98
C GLY A 42 3.43 -17.71 21.09
N PRO A 43 2.26 -17.30 21.62
CA PRO A 43 1.04 -17.12 20.80
C PRO A 43 1.04 -15.82 19.99
N ILE A 44 2.09 -15.01 20.07
CA ILE A 44 2.21 -13.73 19.35
C ILE A 44 3.25 -13.91 18.25
N GLU A 45 2.80 -13.74 17.01
CA GLU A 45 3.65 -13.72 15.83
C GLU A 45 4.00 -12.25 15.55
N LEU A 46 5.29 -11.91 15.66
CA LEU A 46 5.82 -10.63 15.18
C LEU A 46 6.29 -10.83 13.74
N SER A 47 5.32 -10.86 12.82
CA SER A 47 5.58 -10.77 11.39
C SER A 47 5.44 -9.31 10.93
N ILE A 48 6.26 -8.92 9.96
CA ILE A 48 6.10 -7.64 9.28
C ILE A 48 5.28 -7.90 8.03
N GLU A 49 3.96 -7.75 8.15
CA GLU A 49 3.06 -7.98 7.03
C GLU A 49 3.42 -7.09 5.83
N TYR A 50 3.60 -5.78 6.06
CA TYR A 50 4.06 -4.84 5.04
C TYR A 50 4.49 -3.49 5.64
N PHE A 51 5.30 -2.73 4.90
CA PHE A 51 5.69 -1.37 5.28
C PHE A 51 4.62 -0.32 4.91
N ALA A 52 3.45 -0.42 5.55
CA ALA A 52 2.28 0.45 5.37
C ALA A 52 2.61 1.95 5.39
N PHE A 53 3.61 2.36 6.16
CA PHE A 53 3.96 3.76 6.31
C PHE A 53 4.38 4.45 4.99
N ILE A 54 4.92 3.71 4.02
CA ILE A 54 5.38 4.23 2.74
C ILE A 54 4.17 4.71 1.90
N PRO A 55 3.22 3.84 1.54
CA PRO A 55 2.04 4.24 0.78
C PRO A 55 1.16 5.21 1.56
N LEU A 56 1.02 5.07 2.88
CA LEU A 56 0.31 6.04 3.71
C LEU A 56 0.92 7.43 3.59
N THR A 57 2.25 7.55 3.67
CA THR A 57 2.94 8.83 3.55
C THR A 57 2.71 9.45 2.18
N LEU A 58 2.80 8.66 1.11
CA LEU A 58 2.57 9.13 -0.25
C LEU A 58 1.12 9.52 -0.49
N CYS A 59 0.15 8.77 0.01
CA CYS A 59 -1.27 9.07 -0.09
C CYS A 59 -1.66 10.34 0.68
N ILE A 60 -0.99 10.63 1.79
CA ILE A 60 -1.23 11.84 2.58
C ILE A 60 -0.62 13.08 1.88
N LEU A 61 0.61 12.96 1.38
CA LEU A 61 1.35 14.09 0.81
C LEU A 61 0.98 14.41 -0.64
N PHE A 62 0.63 13.39 -1.42
CA PHE A 62 0.27 13.52 -2.83
C PHE A 62 -1.22 13.27 -3.07
N HIS A 63 -1.60 13.04 -4.34
CA HIS A 63 -2.96 12.71 -4.69
C HIS A 63 -3.29 11.27 -4.26
N PRO A 64 -4.23 11.06 -3.30
CA PRO A 64 -4.44 9.75 -2.68
C PRO A 64 -4.71 8.62 -3.67
N LEU A 65 -5.55 8.87 -4.69
CA LEU A 65 -5.93 7.83 -5.65
C LEU A 65 -4.75 7.27 -6.45
N TYR A 66 -3.93 8.14 -7.04
CA TYR A 66 -2.80 7.73 -7.86
C TYR A 66 -1.68 7.10 -7.02
N ALA A 67 -1.51 7.58 -5.78
CA ALA A 67 -0.56 6.99 -4.85
C ALA A 67 -1.00 5.59 -4.41
N ALA A 68 -2.27 5.40 -4.05
CA ALA A 68 -2.81 4.11 -3.60
C ALA A 68 -2.77 3.05 -4.70
N ILE A 69 -3.31 3.36 -5.89
CA ILE A 69 -3.27 2.44 -7.04
C ILE A 69 -1.82 2.16 -7.46
N GLY A 70 -0.98 3.20 -7.45
CA GLY A 70 0.44 3.04 -7.76
C GLY A 70 1.10 2.06 -6.79
N ALA A 71 0.88 2.21 -5.49
CA ALA A 71 1.42 1.31 -4.48
C ALA A 71 0.94 -0.13 -4.69
N SER A 72 -0.37 -0.38 -4.74
CA SER A 72 -0.90 -1.74 -4.97
C SER A 72 -0.36 -2.39 -6.25
N LEU A 73 -0.19 -1.61 -7.34
CA LEU A 73 0.42 -2.15 -8.55
C LEU A 73 1.91 -2.46 -8.37
N GLY A 74 2.62 -1.64 -7.59
CA GLY A 74 4.02 -1.86 -7.26
C GLY A 74 4.22 -3.16 -6.49
N GLU A 75 3.33 -3.46 -5.55
CA GLU A 75 3.29 -4.73 -4.82
C GLU A 75 3.09 -5.92 -5.76
N ILE A 76 2.08 -5.91 -6.63
CA ILE A 76 1.90 -6.98 -7.64
C ILE A 76 3.15 -7.17 -8.50
N ILE A 77 3.76 -6.09 -8.98
CA ILE A 77 4.87 -6.20 -9.93
C ILE A 77 6.15 -6.65 -9.25
N PHE A 78 6.50 -6.08 -8.10
CA PHE A 78 7.79 -6.30 -7.46
C PHE A 78 7.74 -7.33 -6.33
N GLY A 79 6.64 -7.40 -5.59
CA GLY A 79 6.41 -8.38 -4.52
C GLY A 79 5.97 -9.74 -5.07
N GLU A 80 5.13 -9.77 -6.10
CA GLU A 80 4.57 -11.04 -6.59
C GLU A 80 5.24 -11.53 -7.88
N LEU A 81 5.06 -10.78 -8.98
CA LEU A 81 5.52 -11.17 -10.33
C LEU A 81 7.05 -11.25 -10.45
N MET A 82 7.80 -10.42 -9.72
CA MET A 82 9.26 -10.50 -9.77
C MET A 82 9.83 -11.63 -8.91
N LEU A 83 9.13 -12.01 -7.84
CA LEU A 83 9.57 -13.09 -6.95
C LEU A 83 9.17 -14.46 -7.45
N GLY A 84 8.28 -14.56 -8.44
CA GLY A 84 7.88 -15.87 -8.95
C GLY A 84 6.65 -16.44 -8.28
N GLN A 85 5.86 -15.65 -7.55
CA GLN A 85 4.81 -16.18 -6.66
C GLN A 85 3.43 -15.54 -6.93
N PHE A 86 3.14 -15.20 -8.19
CA PHE A 86 1.91 -14.47 -8.50
C PHE A 86 0.68 -15.38 -8.36
N GLY A 87 -0.12 -15.12 -7.31
CA GLY A 87 -1.33 -15.84 -6.94
C GLY A 87 -2.57 -15.59 -7.80
N GLY A 88 -2.45 -14.92 -8.95
CA GLY A 88 -3.54 -14.79 -9.91
C GLY A 88 -4.68 -13.89 -9.44
N PHE A 89 -5.89 -14.44 -9.30
CA PHE A 89 -7.08 -13.70 -8.90
C PHE A 89 -7.06 -13.27 -7.43
N GLY A 90 -6.43 -14.04 -6.53
CA GLY A 90 -6.25 -13.63 -5.13
C GLY A 90 -5.46 -12.32 -5.00
N GLU A 91 -4.50 -12.06 -5.89
CA GLU A 91 -3.76 -10.80 -5.91
C GLU A 91 -4.62 -9.58 -6.29
N LEU A 92 -5.75 -9.79 -6.98
CA LEU A 92 -6.69 -8.71 -7.27
C LEU A 92 -7.51 -8.33 -6.04
N GLU A 93 -7.77 -9.27 -5.12
CA GLU A 93 -8.40 -8.98 -3.85
C GLU A 93 -7.52 -8.04 -3.02
N LYS A 94 -6.27 -8.45 -2.77
CA LYS A 94 -5.26 -7.62 -2.08
C LYS A 94 -5.12 -6.26 -2.73
N PHE A 95 -5.03 -6.20 -4.06
CA PHE A 95 -4.96 -4.94 -4.80
C PHE A 95 -6.12 -4.00 -4.50
N ILE A 96 -7.36 -4.51 -4.57
CA ILE A 96 -8.57 -3.70 -4.37
C ILE A 96 -8.68 -3.26 -2.92
N ALA A 97 -8.52 -4.17 -1.97
CA ALA A 97 -8.60 -3.91 -0.54
C ALA A 97 -7.57 -2.86 -0.13
N PHE A 98 -6.30 -3.06 -0.51
CA PHE A 98 -5.20 -2.17 -0.19
C PHE A 98 -5.38 -0.78 -0.81
N SER A 99 -5.69 -0.72 -2.11
CA SER A 99 -5.90 0.56 -2.82
C SER A 99 -7.03 1.37 -2.17
N LEU A 100 -8.12 0.72 -1.80
CA LEU A 100 -9.26 1.37 -1.16
C LEU A 100 -8.88 1.91 0.22
N ALA A 101 -8.24 1.08 1.06
CA ALA A 101 -7.83 1.44 2.40
C ALA A 101 -6.85 2.63 2.42
N MET A 102 -5.82 2.59 1.57
CA MET A 102 -4.81 3.66 1.46
C MET A 102 -5.41 4.94 0.89
N TYR A 103 -6.32 4.82 -0.08
CA TYR A 103 -7.07 5.97 -0.59
C TYR A 103 -7.88 6.66 0.51
N ILE A 104 -8.62 5.88 1.32
CA ILE A 104 -9.42 6.40 2.44
C ILE A 104 -8.52 7.05 3.49
N ALA A 105 -7.39 6.44 3.84
CA ALA A 105 -6.42 7.06 4.75
C ALA A 105 -5.90 8.41 4.21
N GLY A 106 -5.52 8.47 2.94
CA GLY A 106 -5.00 9.68 2.31
C GLY A 106 -5.99 10.85 2.22
N ILE A 107 -7.30 10.58 2.09
CA ILE A 107 -8.34 11.62 2.07
C ILE A 107 -8.72 12.12 3.47
N LEU A 108 -8.52 11.31 4.52
CA LEU A 108 -8.80 11.70 5.92
C LEU A 108 -7.88 12.80 6.43
N VAL A 109 -6.62 12.84 5.97
CA VAL A 109 -5.67 13.88 6.36
C VAL A 109 -5.90 15.15 5.56
N ARG A 110 -6.35 16.20 6.25
CA ARG A 110 -6.40 17.55 5.67
C ARG A 110 -5.13 18.33 5.91
N ASN A 111 -4.55 18.18 7.10
CA ASN A 111 -3.33 18.85 7.49
C ASN A 111 -2.20 17.85 7.75
N PRO A 112 -1.25 17.68 6.82
CA PRO A 112 -0.10 16.78 6.99
C PRO A 112 0.81 17.14 8.18
N LYS A 113 0.76 18.38 8.68
CA LYS A 113 1.50 18.77 9.89
C LYS A 113 0.78 18.39 11.19
N SER A 114 -0.50 18.05 11.15
CA SER A 114 -1.26 17.64 12.33
C SER A 114 -1.00 16.17 12.65
N LYS A 115 -0.16 15.91 13.64
CA LYS A 115 0.16 14.55 14.09
C LYS A 115 -1.09 13.75 14.46
N GLY A 116 -2.09 14.36 15.10
CA GLY A 116 -3.35 13.69 15.45
C GLY A 116 -4.12 13.19 14.21
N GLN A 117 -4.29 14.03 13.18
CA GLN A 117 -4.97 13.63 11.96
C GLN A 117 -4.19 12.55 11.20
N VAL A 118 -2.88 12.70 11.11
CA VAL A 118 -2.00 11.71 10.48
C VAL A 118 -2.08 10.36 11.18
N GLY A 119 -2.07 10.35 12.52
CA GLY A 119 -2.16 9.11 13.29
C GLY A 119 -3.51 8.42 13.15
N VAL A 120 -4.62 9.18 13.22
CA VAL A 120 -5.97 8.63 12.99
C VAL A 120 -6.09 8.06 11.59
N ALA A 121 -5.58 8.75 10.57
CA ALA A 121 -5.62 8.27 9.20
C ALA A 121 -4.77 7.00 8.98
N ALA A 122 -3.56 6.95 9.58
CA ALA A 122 -2.70 5.78 9.50
C ALA A 122 -3.40 4.54 10.07
N MET A 123 -3.94 4.64 11.29
CA MET A 123 -4.67 3.52 11.91
C MET A 123 -5.95 3.18 11.15
N THR A 124 -6.69 4.18 10.67
CA THR A 124 -7.92 3.93 9.90
C THR A 124 -7.62 3.19 8.60
N GLY A 125 -6.52 3.52 7.92
CA GLY A 125 -6.07 2.80 6.73
C GLY A 125 -5.80 1.32 7.03
N VAL A 126 -4.98 1.05 8.04
CA VAL A 126 -4.65 -0.34 8.43
C VAL A 126 -5.90 -1.11 8.87
N ILE A 127 -6.75 -0.51 9.71
CA ILE A 127 -7.98 -1.15 10.17
C ILE A 127 -8.91 -1.49 9.01
N ILE A 128 -9.08 -0.58 8.05
CA ILE A 128 -9.93 -0.84 6.87
C ILE A 128 -9.34 -1.97 6.02
N HIS A 129 -8.03 -1.96 5.79
CA HIS A 129 -7.35 -3.00 5.02
C HIS A 129 -7.55 -4.37 5.67
N GLN A 130 -7.14 -4.52 6.93
CA GLN A 130 -7.20 -5.82 7.63
C GLN A 130 -8.64 -6.27 7.85
N ALA A 131 -9.58 -5.34 8.03
CA ALA A 131 -10.99 -5.72 8.16
C ALA A 131 -11.55 -6.26 6.85
N ILE A 132 -11.17 -5.70 5.69
CA ILE A 132 -11.61 -6.23 4.40
C ILE A 132 -11.01 -7.62 4.18
N SER A 133 -9.70 -7.78 4.36
CA SER A 133 -9.00 -9.06 4.18
C SER A 133 -9.56 -10.14 5.12
N ALA A 134 -9.62 -9.88 6.43
CA ALA A 134 -10.20 -10.83 7.39
C ALA A 134 -11.66 -11.16 7.07
N MET A 135 -12.46 -10.19 6.59
CA MET A 135 -13.84 -10.47 6.15
C MET A 135 -13.88 -11.38 4.94
N VAL A 136 -13.02 -11.16 3.95
CA VAL A 136 -12.90 -12.04 2.78
C VAL A 136 -12.48 -13.44 3.22
N ASP A 137 -11.51 -13.56 4.12
CA ASP A 137 -11.03 -14.85 4.67
C ASP A 137 -12.09 -15.61 5.47
N MET A 138 -12.91 -14.90 6.24
CA MET A 138 -14.05 -15.50 6.91
C MET A 138 -15.16 -15.92 5.91
N MET A 139 -15.44 -15.10 4.90
CA MET A 139 -16.47 -15.38 3.91
C MET A 139 -16.08 -16.51 2.96
N LYS A 140 -14.81 -16.66 2.58
CA LYS A 140 -14.36 -17.78 1.75
C LYS A 140 -14.57 -19.11 2.46
N VAL A 141 -14.37 -19.15 3.78
CA VAL A 141 -14.66 -20.33 4.60
C VAL A 141 -16.17 -20.62 4.64
N TRP A 142 -17.03 -19.61 4.63
CA TRP A 142 -18.49 -19.83 4.67
C TRP A 142 -19.10 -20.20 3.32
N VAL A 143 -18.52 -19.73 2.21
CA VAL A 143 -19.04 -19.95 0.85
C VAL A 143 -18.35 -21.11 0.15
N GLY A 144 -17.12 -21.45 0.54
CA GLY A 144 -16.19 -22.22 -0.27
C GLY A 144 -16.30 -23.75 -0.24
N VAL A 145 -16.91 -24.42 0.75
CA VAL A 145 -16.68 -25.88 0.85
C VAL A 145 -17.87 -26.71 1.32
N GLU A 146 -18.28 -27.65 0.46
CA GLU A 146 -19.19 -28.78 0.74
C GLU A 146 -18.57 -29.83 1.71
N GLU A 147 -17.26 -29.75 2.02
CA GLU A 147 -16.53 -30.64 2.95
C GLU A 147 -16.60 -30.20 4.44
N PHE A 148 -17.23 -29.07 4.77
CA PHE A 148 -17.38 -28.60 6.17
C PHE A 148 -18.35 -29.43 7.02
N GLU A 149 -19.21 -30.26 6.43
CA GLU A 149 -20.06 -31.19 7.21
C GLU A 149 -19.26 -32.26 7.98
N ALA A 150 -17.96 -32.40 7.70
CA ALA A 150 -17.10 -33.43 8.29
C ALA A 150 -16.43 -33.05 9.63
N VAL A 151 -16.30 -31.77 9.99
CA VAL A 151 -15.58 -31.35 11.20
C VAL A 151 -16.37 -30.31 12.03
N PRO A 152 -16.96 -30.70 13.18
CA PRO A 152 -17.68 -29.77 14.04
C PRO A 152 -16.74 -28.73 14.66
N GLY A 153 -17.11 -27.45 14.57
CA GLY A 153 -16.40 -26.32 15.19
C GLY A 153 -15.41 -25.58 14.28
N LEU A 154 -15.20 -26.03 13.04
CA LEU A 154 -14.20 -25.44 12.15
C LEU A 154 -14.49 -23.96 11.81
N ALA A 155 -15.75 -23.60 11.57
CA ALA A 155 -16.14 -22.21 11.34
C ALA A 155 -15.90 -21.30 12.55
N GLU A 156 -16.14 -21.80 13.78
CA GLU A 156 -15.89 -21.05 15.01
C GLU A 156 -14.39 -20.88 15.26
N SER A 157 -13.58 -21.91 14.94
CA SER A 157 -12.13 -21.78 15.02
C SER A 157 -11.56 -20.80 14.00
N VAL A 158 -12.07 -20.76 12.76
CA VAL A 158 -11.63 -19.78 11.76
C VAL A 158 -11.94 -18.37 12.23
N LEU A 159 -13.17 -18.11 12.70
CA LEU A 159 -13.53 -16.80 13.24
C LEU A 159 -12.60 -16.36 14.38
N ALA A 160 -12.23 -17.29 15.27
CA ALA A 160 -11.32 -17.01 16.37
C ALA A 160 -9.88 -16.73 15.91
N VAL A 161 -9.38 -17.50 14.94
CA VAL A 161 -8.03 -17.36 14.38
C VAL A 161 -7.90 -16.07 13.58
N GLU A 162 -8.81 -15.83 12.63
CA GLU A 162 -8.82 -14.61 11.81
C GLU A 162 -9.05 -13.36 12.65
N GLY A 163 -9.96 -13.43 13.63
CA GLY A 163 -10.20 -12.34 14.57
C GLY A 163 -8.99 -12.01 15.44
N PHE A 164 -8.22 -13.02 15.83
CA PHE A 164 -6.97 -12.84 16.58
C PHE A 164 -5.86 -12.26 15.69
N SER A 165 -5.69 -12.75 14.45
CA SER A 165 -4.72 -12.22 13.48
C SER A 165 -5.01 -10.75 13.18
N PHE A 166 -6.26 -10.41 12.86
CA PHE A 166 -6.70 -9.03 12.65
C PHE A 166 -6.30 -8.10 13.80
N LEU A 167 -6.51 -8.51 15.05
CA LEU A 167 -6.14 -7.71 16.21
C LEU A 167 -4.63 -7.61 16.38
N ASN A 168 -3.90 -8.71 16.16
CA ASN A 168 -2.43 -8.74 16.19
C ASN A 168 -1.86 -7.75 15.16
N ASP A 169 -2.29 -7.86 13.90
CA ASP A 169 -1.78 -7.05 12.81
C ASP A 169 -2.08 -5.56 13.01
N VAL A 170 -3.29 -5.22 13.45
CA VAL A 170 -3.65 -3.82 13.74
C VAL A 170 -2.83 -3.26 14.91
N LEU A 171 -2.60 -4.04 15.97
CA LEU A 171 -1.93 -3.56 17.19
C LEU A 171 -0.40 -3.56 17.07
N PHE A 172 0.19 -4.56 16.44
CA PHE A 172 1.64 -4.67 16.32
C PHE A 172 2.12 -4.04 15.03
N SER A 173 1.76 -4.61 13.88
CA SER A 173 2.20 -4.12 12.57
C SER A 173 1.66 -2.73 12.27
N GLY A 174 0.39 -2.48 12.59
CA GLY A 174 -0.26 -1.18 12.45
C GLY A 174 0.37 -0.09 13.31
N ILE A 175 0.81 -0.38 14.53
CA ILE A 175 1.48 0.63 15.36
C ILE A 175 2.94 0.83 14.93
N LEU A 176 3.70 -0.25 14.82
CA LEU A 176 5.14 -0.19 14.60
C LEU A 176 5.51 0.21 13.17
N PHE A 177 4.79 -0.32 12.17
CA PHE A 177 5.13 -0.18 10.75
C PHE A 177 4.15 0.69 9.96
N ALA A 178 3.04 1.13 10.57
CA ALA A 178 2.19 2.16 9.99
C ALA A 178 2.22 3.47 10.80
N LEU A 179 1.75 3.45 12.05
CA LEU A 179 1.51 4.65 12.84
C LEU A 179 2.79 5.43 13.14
N LEU A 180 3.77 4.79 13.80
CA LEU A 180 4.98 5.48 14.27
C LEU A 180 5.79 6.09 13.11
N PRO A 181 6.10 5.36 12.02
CA PRO A 181 6.90 5.92 10.94
C PRO A 181 6.11 6.97 10.15
N THR A 182 4.79 6.80 9.94
CA THR A 182 3.97 7.82 9.28
C THR A 182 3.88 9.12 10.09
N LEU A 183 3.71 9.04 11.41
CA LEU A 183 3.74 10.21 12.31
C LEU A 183 5.06 10.97 12.27
N TYR A 184 6.16 10.27 12.02
CA TYR A 184 7.49 10.84 11.90
C TYR A 184 7.75 11.44 10.52
N LEU A 185 7.44 10.69 9.45
CA LEU A 185 7.79 11.03 8.08
C LEU A 185 6.91 12.12 7.49
N VAL A 186 5.59 12.01 7.64
CA VAL A 186 4.63 12.91 6.98
C VAL A 186 4.91 14.39 7.32
N PRO A 187 5.02 14.81 8.59
CA PRO A 187 5.28 16.21 8.90
C PRO A 187 6.66 16.71 8.45
N ARG A 188 7.63 15.79 8.29
CA ARG A 188 9.01 16.11 7.91
C ARG A 188 9.22 16.22 6.41
N LEU A 189 8.47 15.44 5.64
CA LEU A 189 8.53 15.40 4.18
C LEU A 189 7.57 16.42 3.55
N TYR A 190 6.51 16.80 4.26
CA TYR A 190 5.58 17.83 3.81
C TYR A 190 6.28 19.13 3.43
N GLY A 191 6.04 19.60 2.22
CA GLY A 191 6.65 20.79 1.65
C GLY A 191 8.06 20.61 1.10
N LYS A 192 8.62 19.39 1.16
CA LYS A 192 9.95 19.08 0.61
C LYS A 192 9.88 18.21 -0.63
N ILE A 193 8.99 17.20 -0.64
CA ILE A 193 8.92 16.23 -1.75
C ILE A 193 8.00 16.70 -2.87
N GLU A 194 6.94 17.45 -2.55
CA GLU A 194 5.98 17.97 -3.52
C GLU A 194 6.63 18.93 -4.52
N PRO A 195 7.46 19.90 -4.09
CA PRO A 195 8.15 20.80 -5.01
C PRO A 195 9.13 20.09 -5.95
N LEU A 196 9.73 18.98 -5.52
CA LEU A 196 10.66 18.20 -6.37
C LEU A 196 9.95 17.56 -7.57
N LEU A 197 8.66 17.31 -7.46
CA LEU A 197 7.81 16.80 -8.55
C LEU A 197 7.08 17.95 -9.28
N GLY A 198 7.49 19.20 -9.05
CA GLY A 198 6.86 20.39 -9.63
C GLY A 198 5.44 20.65 -9.11
N MET A 199 5.08 20.07 -7.95
CA MET A 199 3.75 20.21 -7.36
C MET A 199 3.76 21.21 -6.20
N LYS A 200 2.63 21.89 -5.99
CA LYS A 200 2.43 22.69 -4.78
C LYS A 200 2.13 21.75 -3.60
N PRO A 201 2.70 21.99 -2.42
CA PRO A 201 2.36 21.24 -1.21
C PRO A 201 0.86 21.31 -0.93
N ARG A 202 0.31 20.22 -0.40
CA ARG A 202 -1.13 20.07 -0.15
C ARG A 202 -1.64 21.16 0.80
N ASP A 203 -2.52 22.05 0.31
CA ASP A 203 -3.04 23.16 1.10
C ASP A 203 -4.17 22.73 2.06
N ASN A 204 -4.01 23.03 3.35
CA ASN A 204 -4.97 22.75 4.42
C ASN A 204 -6.28 23.55 4.29
N LYS A 205 -6.33 24.56 3.41
CA LYS A 205 -7.48 25.47 3.26
C LYS A 205 -8.65 24.89 2.47
N MET A 206 -8.49 23.69 1.88
CA MET A 206 -9.58 22.96 1.25
C MET A 206 -10.33 22.12 2.29
N SER A 207 -11.40 22.67 2.85
CA SER A 207 -12.32 21.94 3.71
C SER A 207 -13.14 20.95 2.90
N TYR A 208 -12.63 19.74 2.70
CA TYR A 208 -13.48 18.63 2.33
C TYR A 208 -14.20 18.19 3.62
N SER A 209 -15.43 18.66 3.86
CA SER A 209 -16.28 18.19 4.97
C SER A 209 -16.14 16.67 5.10
N ILE A 210 -15.87 16.11 6.29
CA ILE A 210 -15.70 14.66 6.46
C ILE A 210 -16.98 13.93 6.02
N GLY A 211 -18.15 14.55 6.24
CA GLY A 211 -19.44 14.06 5.72
C GLY A 211 -19.62 14.22 4.20
N ALA A 212 -18.77 14.99 3.51
CA ALA A 212 -18.70 15.04 2.06
C ALA A 212 -17.58 14.13 1.48
N ILE A 213 -16.56 13.78 2.27
CA ILE A 213 -15.49 12.83 1.91
C ILE A 213 -16.01 11.40 2.01
N VAL A 214 -16.62 11.03 3.15
CA VAL A 214 -17.39 9.79 3.32
C VAL A 214 -18.80 10.01 2.79
N GLY A 215 -18.90 10.52 1.56
CA GLY A 215 -20.16 10.67 0.88
C GLY A 215 -20.75 9.30 0.54
N PRO A 216 -22.08 9.21 0.32
CA PRO A 216 -22.74 7.96 -0.08
C PRO A 216 -22.09 7.25 -1.27
N ARG A 217 -21.45 8.01 -2.18
CA ARG A 217 -20.72 7.46 -3.34
C ARG A 217 -19.45 6.71 -2.96
N LEU A 218 -18.70 7.20 -1.97
CA LEU A 218 -17.50 6.51 -1.50
C LEU A 218 -17.88 5.22 -0.77
N VAL A 219 -18.93 5.29 0.05
CA VAL A 219 -19.44 4.12 0.78
C VAL A 219 -19.99 3.08 -0.20
N ALA A 220 -20.85 3.49 -1.15
CA ALA A 220 -21.36 2.59 -2.18
C ALA A 220 -20.25 2.01 -3.06
N GLY A 221 -19.30 2.85 -3.49
CA GLY A 221 -18.13 2.39 -4.25
C GLY A 221 -17.25 1.43 -3.46
N GLY A 222 -17.03 1.71 -2.17
CA GLY A 222 -16.27 0.84 -1.27
C GLY A 222 -16.95 -0.51 -1.06
N ILE A 223 -18.28 -0.55 -0.91
CA ILE A 223 -19.04 -1.80 -0.83
C ILE A 223 -18.91 -2.59 -2.13
N VAL A 224 -19.07 -1.94 -3.29
CA VAL A 224 -18.92 -2.60 -4.60
C VAL A 224 -17.51 -3.17 -4.77
N LEU A 225 -16.48 -2.42 -4.35
CA LEU A 225 -15.10 -2.87 -4.38
C LEU A 225 -14.86 -4.04 -3.42
N ALA A 226 -15.41 -4.02 -2.20
CA ALA A 226 -15.32 -5.12 -1.26
C ALA A 226 -16.00 -6.40 -1.77
N ILE A 227 -17.14 -6.26 -2.46
CA ILE A 227 -17.81 -7.38 -3.15
C ILE A 227 -16.93 -7.91 -4.29
N ALA A 228 -16.30 -7.01 -5.06
CA ALA A 228 -15.41 -7.41 -6.14
C ALA A 228 -14.15 -8.12 -5.61
N ALA A 229 -13.58 -7.63 -4.50
CA ALA A 229 -12.48 -8.27 -3.78
C ALA A 229 -12.85 -9.70 -3.37
N PHE A 230 -13.98 -9.88 -2.69
CA PHE A 230 -14.49 -11.22 -2.36
C PHE A 230 -14.73 -12.10 -3.59
N PHE A 231 -15.27 -11.55 -4.67
CA PHE A 231 -15.50 -12.30 -5.91
C PHE A 231 -14.20 -12.79 -6.55
N PHE A 232 -13.14 -11.97 -6.55
CA PHE A 232 -11.84 -12.38 -7.08
C PHE A 232 -11.16 -13.43 -6.21
N GLU A 233 -11.22 -13.29 -4.89
CA GLU A 233 -10.72 -14.34 -3.98
C GLU A 233 -11.46 -15.66 -4.20
N TYR A 234 -12.80 -15.60 -4.29
CA TYR A 234 -13.60 -16.79 -4.59
C TYR A 234 -13.22 -17.44 -5.93
N LEU A 235 -12.95 -16.65 -6.97
CA LEU A 235 -12.47 -17.17 -8.25
C LEU A 235 -11.09 -17.82 -8.16
N SER A 236 -10.22 -17.30 -7.28
CA SER A 236 -8.90 -17.87 -6.98
C SER A 236 -9.04 -19.31 -6.47
N GLU A 237 -9.97 -19.55 -5.56
CA GLU A 237 -10.19 -20.89 -4.97
C GLU A 237 -11.07 -21.81 -5.84
N SER A 238 -11.89 -21.26 -6.73
CA SER A 238 -12.88 -22.01 -7.53
C SER A 238 -12.30 -22.75 -8.75
N GLY A 239 -10.98 -22.93 -8.82
CA GLY A 239 -10.29 -23.61 -9.94
C GLY A 239 -10.23 -22.81 -11.25
N PHE A 240 -10.63 -21.53 -11.23
CA PHE A 240 -10.44 -20.60 -12.35
C PHE A 240 -9.13 -19.82 -12.26
N ASN A 241 -8.29 -20.09 -11.27
CA ASN A 241 -7.10 -19.30 -11.01
C ASN A 241 -6.07 -19.40 -12.13
N TRP A 242 -5.40 -18.28 -12.39
CA TRP A 242 -4.21 -18.25 -13.23
C TRP A 242 -3.02 -17.84 -12.38
N GLU A 243 -2.40 -18.86 -11.78
CA GLU A 243 -1.19 -18.72 -11.00
C GLU A 243 0.03 -18.77 -11.91
N TRP A 244 1.03 -17.98 -11.57
CA TRP A 244 2.35 -18.09 -12.17
C TRP A 244 3.36 -18.27 -11.05
N GLU A 245 3.84 -19.51 -10.94
CA GLU A 245 4.91 -19.87 -10.03
C GLU A 245 6.20 -20.08 -10.83
N ALA A 246 7.25 -19.37 -10.44
CA ALA A 246 8.58 -19.57 -11.01
C ALA A 246 9.51 -20.10 -9.94
N ASP A 247 10.02 -21.30 -10.17
CA ASP A 247 10.84 -22.04 -9.22
C ASP A 247 12.29 -21.52 -9.15
N PHE A 248 12.47 -20.20 -9.08
CA PHE A 248 13.78 -19.56 -8.98
C PHE A 248 14.45 -19.88 -7.65
N LEU A 249 13.67 -20.04 -6.58
CA LEU A 249 14.15 -20.38 -5.25
C LEU A 249 14.62 -21.83 -5.14
N ALA A 250 13.91 -22.84 -5.70
CA ALA A 250 14.46 -24.19 -5.68
C ALA A 250 15.59 -24.39 -6.70
N MET A 251 15.62 -23.61 -7.80
CA MET A 251 16.68 -23.72 -8.81
C MET A 251 17.99 -23.03 -8.41
N PHE A 252 17.94 -21.92 -7.65
CA PHE A 252 19.12 -21.12 -7.30
C PHE A 252 19.35 -20.96 -5.78
N GLY A 253 18.45 -21.48 -4.93
CA GLY A 253 18.46 -21.35 -3.47
C GLY A 253 18.03 -19.95 -2.99
N ASP A 254 17.80 -19.80 -1.67
CA ASP A 254 17.46 -18.51 -1.00
C ASP A 254 18.41 -17.35 -1.37
N ASN A 255 19.63 -17.68 -1.80
CA ASN A 255 20.63 -16.72 -2.27
C ASN A 255 20.21 -15.97 -3.53
N PHE A 256 19.22 -16.44 -4.30
CA PHE A 256 18.75 -15.75 -5.50
C PHE A 256 18.11 -14.40 -5.21
N ILE A 257 17.45 -14.24 -4.05
CA ILE A 257 16.85 -12.96 -3.66
C ILE A 257 17.94 -11.89 -3.49
N TRP A 258 19.16 -12.25 -3.08
CA TRP A 258 20.28 -11.30 -3.05
C TRP A 258 20.67 -10.78 -4.43
N VAL A 259 20.43 -11.53 -5.50
CA VAL A 259 20.69 -11.09 -6.88
C VAL A 259 19.72 -9.98 -7.27
N SER A 260 18.43 -10.12 -6.96
CA SER A 260 17.43 -9.09 -7.26
C SER A 260 17.69 -7.81 -6.47
N ILE A 261 18.04 -7.91 -5.18
CA ILE A 261 18.50 -6.77 -4.36
C ILE A 261 19.76 -6.14 -4.94
N ALA A 262 20.75 -6.94 -5.34
CA ALA A 262 22.00 -6.42 -5.89
C ALA A 262 21.73 -5.63 -7.18
N VAL A 263 20.87 -6.12 -8.06
CA VAL A 263 20.45 -5.41 -9.29
C VAL A 263 19.70 -4.12 -8.94
N ALA A 264 18.77 -4.15 -7.98
CA ALA A 264 18.06 -2.96 -7.50
C ALA A 264 19.02 -1.92 -6.87
N ALA A 265 19.99 -2.37 -6.07
CA ALA A 265 21.00 -1.53 -5.46
C ALA A 265 21.92 -0.89 -6.51
N ILE A 266 22.41 -1.69 -7.47
CA ILE A 266 23.26 -1.21 -8.56
C ILE A 266 22.51 -0.16 -9.39
N THR A 267 21.26 -0.44 -9.79
CA THR A 267 20.45 0.51 -10.57
C THR A 267 20.16 1.79 -9.79
N ALA A 268 19.84 1.70 -8.50
CA ALA A 268 19.69 2.86 -7.63
C ALA A 268 20.98 3.69 -7.53
N LEU A 269 22.14 3.03 -7.37
CA LEU A 269 23.44 3.67 -7.25
C LEU A 269 23.84 4.38 -8.56
N PHE A 270 23.64 3.72 -9.71
CA PHE A 270 23.82 4.33 -11.03
C PHE A 270 22.92 5.56 -11.21
N THR A 271 21.65 5.45 -10.82
CA THR A 271 20.70 6.56 -10.92
C THR A 271 21.14 7.74 -10.05
N VAL A 272 21.56 7.50 -8.80
CA VAL A 272 22.06 8.54 -7.91
C VAL A 272 23.34 9.19 -8.44
N ILE A 273 24.29 8.41 -8.96
CA ILE A 273 25.52 8.93 -9.58
C ILE A 273 25.16 9.80 -10.79
N TRP A 274 24.24 9.35 -11.63
CA TRP A 274 23.81 10.07 -12.82
C TRP A 274 23.09 11.38 -12.47
N MET A 275 22.21 11.37 -11.46
CA MET A 275 21.56 12.57 -10.93
C MET A 275 22.56 13.57 -10.35
N ARG A 276 23.57 13.09 -9.60
CA ARG A 276 24.64 13.94 -9.05
C ARG A 276 25.49 14.57 -10.17
N LYS A 277 25.84 13.81 -11.22
CA LYS A 277 26.55 14.34 -12.39
C LYS A 277 25.76 15.44 -13.09
N ARG A 278 24.47 15.21 -13.39
CA ARG A 278 23.61 16.22 -14.02
C ARG A 278 23.46 17.50 -13.19
N LYS A 279 23.35 17.37 -11.86
CA LYS A 279 23.29 18.54 -10.96
C LYS A 279 24.59 19.34 -10.98
N ASN A 280 25.74 18.68 -11.05
CA ASN A 280 27.04 19.35 -11.19
C ASN A 280 27.18 20.04 -12.56
N ASP A 281 26.70 19.42 -13.63
CA ASP A 281 26.73 20.00 -14.99
C ASP A 281 25.85 21.26 -15.09
N GLN A 282 24.65 21.23 -14.51
CA GLN A 282 23.77 22.41 -14.44
C GLN A 282 24.35 23.53 -13.57
N GLY A 283 24.95 23.19 -12.43
CA GLY A 283 25.61 24.17 -11.56
C GLY A 283 26.90 24.76 -12.14
N GLN A 284 27.53 24.11 -13.12
CA GLN A 284 28.64 24.67 -13.89
C GLN A 284 28.15 25.60 -15.00
N GLN A 285 27.04 25.31 -15.66
CA GLN A 285 26.47 26.19 -16.69
C GLN A 285 25.98 27.53 -16.11
N GLU A 286 25.35 27.54 -14.94
CA GLU A 286 24.92 28.79 -14.25
C GLU A 286 26.08 29.66 -13.73
N ARG A 287 27.30 29.11 -13.59
CA ARG A 287 28.48 29.87 -13.15
C ARG A 287 29.27 30.50 -14.31
N VAL A 288 28.97 30.09 -15.55
CA VAL A 288 29.68 30.54 -16.76
C VAL A 288 28.82 31.50 -17.60
N SER A 289 27.53 31.64 -17.28
CA SER A 289 26.62 32.69 -17.78
C SER A 289 26.59 33.89 -16.85
#